data_AF-A0A078MM99-F1
#
_entry.id   AF-A0A078MM99-F1
#
_cell.length_a   1.000
_cell.length_b   1.000
_cell.length_c   1.000
_cell.angle_alpha   90.00
_cell.angle_beta   90.00
_cell.angle_gamma   90.00
#
_symmetry.space_group_name_H-M   'P 1'
#
loop_
_entity.id
_entity.type
_entity.pdbx_description
1 polymer ?
#
loop_
_entity_poly.entity_id
_entity_poly.type
_entity_poly.pdbx_seq_one_letter_code
_entity_poly.pdbx_strand_id
1 'polypeptide(L)'
;MAIIIARHNPVIFKTQAIQVQAGPELLRYTPVGDPLSFEQMLQLRQPIQVDDPTQFELTLANLGVSADITFHWQQRDFRLLVRQQRPDRGDEVLKLLSGYVPAHELRLPLLTLMTELAEELLLETGQGWLPGRYQEIWLPTPYADTLPTDPNRWFHLSPHQGAARAVLCRELNLLERPRAYVHLPTNSLQLVYHMHLSVPRCADLSALHADESLDPQSGQLQAELDWQHPDLYLAELVDGEFNGQLFTLIKGELVAQQPNQVYLSEAFAHQTGWVVADEHCAWPSTSAAP
;
A
#
# COMPACT_ATOMS: atom_id res chain seq x y z
N MET A 1 -20.17 -10.07 -7.84
CA MET A 1 -21.25 -9.38 -7.11
C MET A 1 -20.57 -8.85 -5.89
N ALA A 2 -20.40 -7.54 -5.86
CA ALA A 2 -19.81 -6.87 -4.72
C ALA A 2 -20.70 -7.06 -3.48
N ILE A 3 -20.10 -7.32 -2.33
CA ILE A 3 -20.80 -7.31 -1.05
C ILE A 3 -20.17 -6.28 -0.13
N ILE A 4 -21.01 -5.53 0.59
CA ILE A 4 -20.56 -4.64 1.65
C ILE A 4 -20.25 -5.49 2.88
N ILE A 5 -19.01 -5.44 3.36
CA ILE A 5 -18.54 -6.23 4.51
C ILE A 5 -18.44 -5.42 5.80
N ALA A 6 -18.36 -4.08 5.70
CA ALA A 6 -18.38 -3.19 6.85
C ALA A 6 -18.86 -1.79 6.48
N ARG A 7 -19.25 -1.02 7.51
CA ARG A 7 -19.55 0.42 7.41
C ARG A 7 -18.88 1.19 8.53
N HIS A 8 -18.11 2.21 8.19
CA HIS A 8 -17.37 3.04 9.14
C HIS A 8 -17.78 4.51 9.03
N ASN A 9 -17.68 5.25 10.13
CA ASN A 9 -17.94 6.68 10.14
C ASN A 9 -16.66 7.43 9.68
N PRO A 10 -16.69 8.15 8.53
CA PRO A 10 -15.49 8.79 7.96
C PRO A 10 -14.92 9.92 8.83
N VAL A 11 -15.68 10.43 9.80
CA VAL A 11 -15.37 11.67 10.54
C VAL A 11 -14.20 11.52 11.53
N ILE A 12 -13.61 10.34 11.66
CA ILE A 12 -12.61 10.06 12.71
C ILE A 12 -11.16 10.29 12.22
N PHE A 13 -10.88 10.20 10.93
CA PHE A 13 -9.50 10.31 10.44
C PHE A 13 -8.94 11.73 10.62
N LYS A 14 -7.80 11.82 11.31
CA LYS A 14 -6.99 13.03 11.40
C LYS A 14 -5.53 12.68 11.22
N THR A 15 -4.85 13.40 10.34
CA THR A 15 -3.39 13.35 10.16
C THR A 15 -2.75 14.66 10.61
N GLN A 16 -1.47 14.88 10.33
CA GLN A 16 -0.75 16.10 10.69
C GLN A 16 0.34 16.36 9.65
N ALA A 17 0.64 17.64 9.40
CA ALA A 17 1.79 18.02 8.60
C ALA A 17 3.10 17.57 9.27
N ILE A 18 4.15 17.39 8.48
CA ILE A 18 5.46 16.98 8.98
C ILE A 18 6.55 17.90 8.45
N GLN A 19 7.46 18.32 9.32
CA GLN A 19 8.71 18.95 8.90
C GLN A 19 9.72 17.85 8.59
N VAL A 20 10.30 17.87 7.40
CA VAL A 20 11.34 16.94 6.96
C VAL A 20 12.68 17.65 6.87
N GLN A 21 13.72 17.01 7.40
CA GLN A 21 15.11 17.37 7.22
C GLN A 21 15.82 16.17 6.57
N ALA A 22 16.22 16.33 5.32
CA ALA A 22 16.94 15.32 4.56
C ALA A 22 18.43 15.65 4.48
N GLY A 23 19.26 14.62 4.62
CA GLY A 23 20.67 14.63 4.25
C GLY A 23 21.03 13.35 3.47
N PRO A 24 22.28 13.19 3.01
CA PRO A 24 22.64 12.12 2.07
C PRO A 24 22.27 10.71 2.54
N GLU A 25 22.50 10.42 3.83
CA GLU A 25 22.33 9.09 4.43
C GLU A 25 21.07 8.93 5.29
N LEU A 26 20.43 10.06 5.65
CA LEU A 26 19.41 10.11 6.69
C LEU A 26 18.28 11.08 6.33
N LEU A 27 17.04 10.65 6.53
CA LEU A 27 15.89 11.55 6.53
C LEU A 27 15.25 11.55 7.93
N ARG A 28 15.01 12.73 8.47
CA ARG A 28 14.26 12.92 9.73
C ARG A 28 12.95 13.62 9.41
N TYR A 29 11.85 13.13 9.98
CA TYR A 29 10.59 13.89 10.02
C TYR A 29 10.14 14.15 11.45
N THR A 30 9.43 15.27 11.63
CA THR A 30 8.84 15.70 12.90
C THR A 30 7.40 16.16 12.64
N PRO A 31 6.39 15.61 13.33
CA PRO A 31 5.03 16.13 13.22
C PRO A 31 4.92 17.58 13.73
N VAL A 32 4.22 18.44 12.98
CA VAL A 32 4.10 19.89 13.24
C VAL A 32 2.68 20.41 12.98
N GLY A 33 2.30 21.51 13.63
CA GLY A 33 0.99 22.14 13.46
C GLY A 33 -0.14 21.41 14.20
N ASP A 34 -1.39 21.72 13.86
CA ASP A 34 -2.57 21.06 14.43
C ASP A 34 -2.99 19.84 13.59
N PRO A 35 -3.72 18.86 14.15
CA PRO A 35 -4.29 17.76 13.38
C PRO A 35 -5.22 18.26 12.27
N LEU A 36 -5.04 17.70 11.07
CA LEU A 36 -5.76 18.04 9.85
C LEU A 36 -6.84 17.00 9.56
N SER A 37 -8.02 17.45 9.13
CA SER A 37 -8.99 16.57 8.46
C SER A 37 -8.46 16.10 7.11
N PHE A 38 -9.10 15.08 6.53
CA PHE A 38 -8.75 14.61 5.18
C PHE A 38 -8.82 15.74 4.13
N GLU A 39 -9.89 16.54 4.15
CA GLU A 39 -10.06 17.67 3.23
C GLU A 39 -8.97 18.74 3.40
N GLN A 40 -8.64 19.10 4.64
CA GLN A 40 -7.58 20.08 4.93
C GLN A 40 -6.21 19.56 4.46
N MET A 41 -5.93 18.27 4.67
CA MET A 41 -4.73 17.63 4.18
C MET A 41 -4.65 17.68 2.65
N LEU A 42 -5.74 17.35 1.93
CA LEU A 42 -5.77 17.42 0.47
C LEU A 42 -5.50 18.84 -0.06
N GLN A 43 -5.99 19.88 0.62
CA GLN A 43 -5.71 21.27 0.24
C GLN A 43 -4.22 21.61 0.32
N LEU A 44 -3.47 20.99 1.24
CA LEU A 44 -2.01 21.19 1.39
C LEU A 44 -1.17 20.34 0.41
N ARG A 45 -1.76 19.33 -0.23
CA ARG A 45 -1.09 18.48 -1.23
C ARG A 45 -1.00 19.20 -2.58
N GLN A 46 -0.16 20.23 -2.64
CA GLN A 46 0.14 21.01 -3.84
C GLN A 46 1.57 20.70 -4.32
N PRO A 47 1.86 20.80 -5.63
CA PRO A 47 3.22 20.57 -6.14
C PRO A 47 4.27 21.46 -5.47
N ILE A 48 5.42 20.87 -5.12
CA ILE A 48 6.58 21.55 -4.54
C ILE A 48 7.84 21.35 -5.38
N GLN A 49 8.85 22.19 -5.13
CA GLN A 49 10.17 22.08 -5.74
C GLN A 49 11.25 21.92 -4.67
N VAL A 50 12.29 21.17 -5.00
CA VAL A 50 13.46 20.94 -4.16
C VAL A 50 14.70 21.12 -5.02
N ASP A 51 15.59 22.03 -4.62
CA ASP A 51 16.81 22.35 -5.38
C ASP A 51 17.85 21.22 -5.32
N ASP A 52 18.08 20.67 -4.13
CA ASP A 52 18.98 19.53 -3.90
C ASP A 52 18.18 18.32 -3.39
N PRO A 53 17.91 17.30 -4.23
CA PRO A 53 17.17 16.11 -3.84
C PRO A 53 17.80 15.27 -2.73
N THR A 54 19.06 15.51 -2.37
CA THR A 54 19.78 14.78 -1.33
C THR A 54 19.86 15.53 -0.01
N GLN A 55 19.63 16.84 -0.01
CA GLN A 55 19.73 17.69 1.17
C GLN A 55 18.75 18.87 1.13
N PHE A 56 17.71 18.82 1.96
CA PHE A 56 16.68 19.86 2.02
C PHE A 56 15.96 19.87 3.37
N GLU A 57 15.27 20.97 3.64
CA GLU A 57 14.37 21.09 4.78
C GLU A 57 13.08 21.80 4.35
N LEU A 58 11.93 21.18 4.61
CA LEU A 58 10.61 21.71 4.22
C LEU A 58 9.47 21.05 5.02
N THR A 59 8.27 21.64 4.95
CA THR A 59 7.06 21.09 5.55
C THR A 59 6.20 20.40 4.49
N LEU A 60 5.90 19.12 4.72
CA LEU A 60 5.05 18.29 3.88
C LEU A 60 3.64 18.18 4.47
N ALA A 61 2.65 18.03 3.60
CA ALA A 61 1.23 17.96 3.94
C ALA A 61 0.89 16.76 4.84
N ASN A 62 1.52 15.60 4.59
CA ASN A 62 1.24 14.35 5.30
C ASN A 62 2.38 13.33 5.17
N LEU A 63 2.25 12.26 5.97
CA LEU A 63 2.97 11.01 5.83
C LEU A 63 2.03 9.95 5.25
N GLY A 64 2.47 9.25 4.20
CA GLY A 64 1.84 8.04 3.69
C GLY A 64 2.71 6.81 3.96
N VAL A 65 2.07 5.65 4.01
CA VAL A 65 2.74 4.36 4.18
C VAL A 65 2.22 3.37 3.15
N SER A 66 3.08 2.48 2.67
CA SER A 66 2.73 1.46 1.68
C SER A 66 3.48 0.16 1.92
N ALA A 67 2.91 -0.96 1.48
CA ALA A 67 3.55 -2.27 1.51
C ALA A 67 3.94 -2.70 0.09
N ASP A 68 5.23 -2.90 -0.13
CA ASP A 68 5.74 -3.65 -1.28
C ASP A 68 5.80 -5.14 -0.92
N ILE A 69 4.76 -5.89 -1.28
CA ILE A 69 4.60 -7.30 -0.89
C ILE A 69 5.02 -8.21 -2.05
N THR A 70 6.02 -9.04 -1.79
CA THR A 70 6.39 -10.17 -2.64
C THR A 70 5.66 -11.43 -2.21
N PHE A 71 5.26 -12.27 -3.17
CA PHE A 71 4.53 -13.50 -2.92
C PHE A 71 4.99 -14.59 -3.87
N HIS A 72 5.39 -15.73 -3.30
CA HIS A 72 5.78 -16.91 -4.06
C HIS A 72 4.60 -17.87 -4.16
N TRP A 73 4.16 -18.16 -5.39
CA TRP A 73 3.02 -19.04 -5.65
C TRP A 73 3.26 -19.89 -6.89
N GLN A 74 3.00 -21.20 -6.78
CA GLN A 74 3.17 -22.14 -7.90
C GLN A 74 4.52 -22.03 -8.63
N GLN A 75 5.61 -21.92 -7.86
CA GLN A 75 7.00 -21.81 -8.38
C GLN A 75 7.28 -20.51 -9.15
N ARG A 76 6.46 -19.47 -8.95
CA ARG A 76 6.58 -18.16 -9.58
C ARG A 76 6.59 -17.08 -8.52
N ASP A 77 7.28 -15.99 -8.81
CA ASP A 77 7.38 -14.84 -7.92
C ASP A 77 6.48 -13.71 -8.42
N PHE A 78 5.75 -13.11 -7.49
CA PHE A 78 4.82 -12.03 -7.77
C PHE A 78 5.03 -10.87 -6.82
N ARG A 79 4.64 -9.69 -7.27
CA ARG A 79 4.36 -8.53 -6.42
C ARG A 79 2.87 -8.27 -6.40
N LEU A 80 2.32 -8.03 -5.21
CA LEU A 80 0.92 -7.68 -5.05
C LEU A 80 0.73 -6.20 -5.39
N LEU A 81 -0.25 -5.93 -6.25
CA LEU A 81 -0.68 -4.59 -6.62
C LEU A 81 -2.20 -4.51 -6.49
N VAL A 82 -2.71 -3.32 -6.20
CA VAL A 82 -4.15 -3.03 -6.22
C VAL A 82 -4.47 -1.99 -7.25
N ARG A 83 -5.64 -2.11 -7.88
CA ARG A 83 -6.11 -1.13 -8.86
C ARG A 83 -6.69 0.08 -8.16
N GLN A 84 -6.34 1.25 -8.66
CA GLN A 84 -6.93 2.52 -8.25
C GLN A 84 -7.41 3.27 -9.48
N GLN A 85 -8.70 3.58 -9.50
CA GLN A 85 -9.24 4.57 -10.43
C GLN A 85 -9.02 5.97 -9.86
N ARG A 86 -8.56 6.90 -10.70
CA ARG A 86 -8.37 8.30 -10.32
C ARG A 86 -9.28 9.18 -11.19
N PRO A 87 -10.58 9.30 -10.87
CA PRO A 87 -11.54 10.01 -11.72
C PRO A 87 -11.19 11.48 -11.96
N ASP A 88 -10.51 12.11 -11.00
CA ASP A 88 -9.98 13.48 -11.08
C ASP A 88 -8.89 13.64 -12.16
N ARG A 89 -8.20 12.55 -12.49
CA ARG A 89 -7.12 12.49 -13.49
C ARG A 89 -7.52 11.77 -14.77
N GLY A 90 -8.62 11.02 -14.73
CA GLY A 90 -9.15 10.26 -15.87
C GLY A 90 -8.29 9.06 -16.23
N ASP A 91 -7.51 8.53 -15.29
CA ASP A 91 -6.63 7.38 -15.50
C ASP A 91 -6.80 6.29 -14.43
N GLU A 92 -6.11 5.17 -14.67
CA GLU A 92 -6.07 4.00 -13.80
C GLU A 92 -4.61 3.65 -13.52
N VAL A 93 -4.30 3.41 -12.25
CA VAL A 93 -2.98 2.96 -11.81
C VAL A 93 -3.07 1.65 -11.05
N LEU A 94 -2.05 0.82 -11.20
CA LEU A 94 -1.72 -0.20 -10.23
C LEU A 94 -0.78 0.38 -9.19
N LYS A 95 -1.18 0.28 -7.92
CA LYS A 95 -0.45 0.82 -6.77
C LYS A 95 -0.13 -0.26 -5.75
N LEU A 96 0.71 0.08 -4.79
CA LEU A 96 0.87 -0.68 -3.57
C LEU A 96 -0.36 -0.52 -2.65
N LEU A 97 -0.60 -1.50 -1.78
CA LEU A 97 -1.50 -1.34 -0.63
C LEU A 97 -0.95 -0.21 0.24
N SER A 98 -1.78 0.79 0.56
CA SER A 98 -1.29 2.08 1.02
C SER A 98 -2.32 2.87 1.81
N GLY A 99 -1.87 3.53 2.87
CA GLY A 99 -2.71 4.36 3.74
C GLY A 99 -2.07 5.68 4.14
N TYR A 100 -2.88 6.59 4.67
CA TYR A 100 -2.40 7.83 5.29
C TYR A 100 -2.13 7.59 6.77
N VAL A 101 -0.99 8.04 7.28
CA VAL A 101 -0.66 7.83 8.69
C VAL A 101 -1.46 8.81 9.57
N PRO A 102 -2.28 8.34 10.51
CA PRO A 102 -3.02 9.21 11.40
C PRO A 102 -2.08 9.88 12.41
N ALA A 103 -2.48 11.06 12.90
CA ALA A 103 -1.64 11.93 13.72
C ALA A 103 -1.08 11.22 14.98
N HIS A 104 -1.88 10.33 15.58
CA HIS A 104 -1.50 9.59 16.78
C HIS A 104 -0.55 8.40 16.51
N GLU A 105 -0.39 7.99 15.24
CA GLU A 105 0.50 6.90 14.82
C GLU A 105 1.72 7.39 14.04
N LEU A 106 1.92 8.71 13.89
CA LEU A 106 3.09 9.26 13.17
C LEU A 106 4.44 8.81 13.74
N ARG A 107 4.49 8.33 14.98
CA ARG A 107 5.72 7.74 15.57
C ARG A 107 5.88 6.25 15.28
N LEU A 108 4.83 5.57 14.82
CA LEU A 108 4.77 4.13 14.55
C LEU A 108 4.07 3.84 13.20
N PRO A 109 4.55 4.34 12.04
CA PRO A 109 3.89 4.15 10.75
C PRO A 109 3.69 2.68 10.35
N LEU A 110 4.54 1.78 10.85
CA LEU A 110 4.38 0.34 10.64
C LEU A 110 3.07 -0.20 11.23
N LEU A 111 2.57 0.39 12.34
CA LEU A 111 1.28 0.01 12.91
C LEU A 111 0.14 0.36 11.95
N THR A 112 0.14 1.58 11.40
CA THR A 112 -0.83 1.99 10.37
C THR A 112 -0.81 1.00 9.22
N LEU A 113 0.38 0.65 8.73
CA LEU A 113 0.50 -0.31 7.63
C LEU A 113 -0.08 -1.69 7.97
N MET A 114 0.09 -2.16 9.21
CA MET A 114 -0.49 -3.45 9.63
C MET A 114 -2.01 -3.42 9.67
N THR A 115 -2.61 -2.28 10.06
CA THR A 115 -4.06 -2.06 10.02
C THR A 115 -4.56 -2.05 8.57
N GLU A 116 -3.91 -1.28 7.70
CA GLU A 116 -4.25 -1.22 6.27
C GLU A 116 -4.18 -2.61 5.63
N LEU A 117 -3.14 -3.40 5.91
CA LEU A 117 -3.06 -4.77 5.39
C LEU A 117 -4.11 -5.72 6.00
N ALA A 118 -4.58 -5.49 7.21
CA ALA A 118 -5.65 -6.27 7.81
C ALA A 118 -7.02 -5.97 7.20
N GLU A 119 -7.21 -4.75 6.71
CA GLU A 119 -8.43 -4.28 6.06
C GLU A 119 -8.40 -4.64 4.56
N GLU A 120 -7.29 -4.36 3.88
CA GLU A 120 -7.23 -4.41 2.43
C GLU A 120 -6.72 -5.74 1.84
N LEU A 121 -5.90 -6.53 2.55
CA LEU A 121 -5.36 -7.80 2.04
C LEU A 121 -6.17 -8.99 2.58
N LEU A 122 -7.14 -9.47 1.80
CA LEU A 122 -8.02 -10.54 2.22
C LEU A 122 -7.73 -11.84 1.44
N LEU A 123 -7.37 -12.89 2.19
CA LEU A 123 -7.02 -14.20 1.64
C LEU A 123 -8.04 -15.25 2.04
N GLU A 124 -8.69 -15.87 1.06
CA GLU A 124 -9.79 -16.81 1.27
C GLU A 124 -9.36 -18.23 0.87
N THR A 125 -9.82 -19.22 1.64
CA THR A 125 -9.79 -20.64 1.24
C THR A 125 -11.18 -21.25 1.44
N GLY A 126 -11.39 -22.48 0.99
CA GLY A 126 -12.65 -23.20 1.19
C GLY A 126 -13.03 -23.48 2.65
N GLN A 127 -12.16 -23.21 3.64
CA GLN A 127 -12.50 -23.30 5.08
C GLN A 127 -12.73 -21.94 5.73
N GLY A 128 -12.63 -20.83 4.98
CA GLY A 128 -12.78 -19.48 5.49
C GLY A 128 -11.55 -18.61 5.22
N TRP A 129 -11.58 -17.43 5.83
CA TRP A 129 -10.59 -16.37 5.65
C TRP A 129 -9.34 -16.63 6.49
N LEU A 130 -8.17 -16.49 5.88
CA LEU A 130 -6.91 -16.64 6.60
C LEU A 130 -6.65 -15.38 7.42
N PRO A 131 -6.65 -15.43 8.76
CA PRO A 131 -6.11 -14.34 9.56
C PRO A 131 -4.63 -14.12 9.25
N GLY A 132 -4.15 -12.89 9.42
CA GLY A 132 -2.77 -12.52 9.15
C GLY A 132 -1.92 -12.44 10.41
N ARG A 133 -0.63 -12.72 10.27
CA ARG A 133 0.39 -12.38 11.27
C ARG A 133 1.50 -11.56 10.65
N TYR A 134 1.95 -10.54 11.37
CA TYR A 134 3.23 -9.91 11.13
C TYR A 134 4.25 -10.45 12.11
N GLN A 135 5.24 -11.18 11.60
CA GLN A 135 6.13 -12.01 12.42
C GLN A 135 5.30 -12.94 13.33
N GLU A 136 5.35 -12.75 14.64
CA GLU A 136 4.58 -13.52 15.65
C GLU A 136 3.36 -12.79 16.20
N ILE A 137 3.06 -11.59 15.69
CA ILE A 137 1.96 -10.75 16.16
C ILE A 137 0.78 -10.89 15.21
N TRP A 138 -0.40 -11.18 15.75
CA TRP A 138 -1.64 -11.21 14.99
C TRP A 138 -1.99 -9.82 14.47
N LEU A 139 -2.35 -9.74 13.20
CA LEU A 139 -3.00 -8.56 12.64
C LEU A 139 -4.42 -8.42 13.22
N PRO A 140 -4.99 -7.20 13.22
CA PRO A 140 -6.41 -7.02 13.45
C PRO A 140 -7.27 -7.90 12.53
N THR A 141 -8.50 -8.20 12.95
CA THR A 141 -9.50 -8.90 12.12
C THR A 141 -10.75 -8.02 12.02
N PRO A 142 -10.69 -6.92 11.25
CA PRO A 142 -11.72 -5.87 11.24
C PRO A 142 -13.09 -6.40 10.80
N TYR A 143 -13.11 -7.49 10.04
CA TYR A 143 -14.31 -8.08 9.46
C TYR A 143 -14.70 -9.43 10.08
N ALA A 144 -14.18 -9.81 11.25
CA ALA A 144 -14.44 -11.12 11.85
C ALA A 144 -15.95 -11.44 12.05
N ASP A 145 -16.79 -10.40 12.21
CA ASP A 145 -18.24 -10.54 12.36
C ASP A 145 -18.96 -10.91 11.05
N THR A 146 -18.39 -10.55 9.89
CA THR A 146 -18.98 -10.76 8.56
C THR A 146 -18.23 -11.80 7.73
N LEU A 147 -16.93 -11.96 7.98
CA LEU A 147 -15.99 -12.84 7.29
C LEU A 147 -15.40 -13.85 8.29
N PRO A 148 -16.01 -15.05 8.44
CA PRO A 148 -15.54 -16.07 9.38
C PRO A 148 -14.12 -16.52 9.06
N THR A 149 -13.24 -16.43 10.05
CA THR A 149 -11.83 -16.81 9.92
C THR A 149 -11.63 -18.32 10.06
N ASP A 150 -10.62 -18.84 9.37
CA ASP A 150 -10.10 -20.19 9.61
C ASP A 150 -9.30 -20.19 10.91
N PRO A 151 -9.72 -20.94 11.95
CA PRO A 151 -9.06 -20.90 13.25
C PRO A 151 -7.71 -21.64 13.27
N ASN A 152 -7.39 -22.44 12.24
CA ASN A 152 -6.23 -23.32 12.23
C ASN A 152 -5.16 -22.93 11.21
N ARG A 153 -5.44 -21.97 10.33
CA ARG A 153 -4.55 -21.56 9.25
C ARG A 153 -4.48 -20.04 9.18
N TRP A 154 -3.32 -19.51 8.84
CA TRP A 154 -3.06 -18.07 8.78
C TRP A 154 -1.95 -17.80 7.77
N PHE A 155 -1.93 -16.59 7.22
CA PHE A 155 -0.79 -16.12 6.43
C PHE A 155 0.21 -15.38 7.32
N HIS A 156 1.47 -15.33 6.89
CA HIS A 156 2.52 -14.57 7.54
C HIS A 156 3.06 -13.51 6.59
N LEU A 157 3.20 -12.31 7.13
CA LEU A 157 4.01 -11.23 6.60
C LEU A 157 5.33 -11.20 7.38
N SER A 158 6.43 -11.26 6.66
CA SER A 158 7.77 -11.03 7.22
C SER A 158 8.41 -9.81 6.56
N PRO A 159 9.17 -9.00 7.32
CA PRO A 159 9.89 -7.90 6.73
C PRO A 159 10.96 -8.43 5.77
N HIS A 160 11.05 -7.82 4.60
CA HIS A 160 12.16 -8.02 3.68
C HIS A 160 13.09 -6.82 3.79
N GLN A 161 14.20 -6.95 4.52
CA GLN A 161 15.08 -5.81 4.74
C GLN A 161 15.94 -5.54 3.50
N GLY A 162 15.69 -4.40 2.85
CA GLY A 162 16.60 -3.82 1.85
C GLY A 162 17.69 -2.96 2.50
N ALA A 163 18.71 -2.60 1.73
CA ALA A 163 19.76 -1.66 2.14
C ALA A 163 19.30 -0.19 2.09
N ALA A 164 18.08 0.10 2.58
CA ALA A 164 17.53 1.44 2.56
C ALA A 164 18.25 2.37 3.54
N ARG A 165 18.31 3.65 3.16
CA ARG A 165 18.83 4.75 3.99
C ARG A 165 17.96 4.91 5.23
N ALA A 166 18.55 5.37 6.32
CA ALA A 166 17.85 5.42 7.61
C ALA A 166 16.82 6.56 7.63
N VAL A 167 15.70 6.30 8.30
CA VAL A 167 14.58 7.24 8.47
C VAL A 167 14.24 7.34 9.94
N LEU A 168 14.15 8.57 10.46
CA LEU A 168 13.82 8.83 11.86
C LEU A 168 12.52 9.62 11.98
N CYS A 169 11.69 9.23 12.95
CA CYS A 169 10.72 10.13 13.55
C CYS A 169 11.39 10.84 14.73
N ARG A 170 11.78 12.10 14.55
CA ARG A 170 12.60 12.86 15.51
C ARG A 170 13.93 12.14 15.80
N GLU A 171 14.08 11.52 16.96
CA GLU A 171 15.26 10.75 17.38
C GLU A 171 15.10 9.23 17.19
N LEU A 172 13.88 8.75 16.90
CA LEU A 172 13.55 7.33 16.84
C LEU A 172 13.75 6.79 15.42
N ASN A 173 14.63 5.79 15.27
CA ASN A 173 14.74 5.05 14.01
C ASN A 173 13.46 4.27 13.74
N LEU A 174 12.96 4.35 12.51
CA LEU A 174 11.87 3.49 12.08
C LEU A 174 12.35 2.04 11.95
N LEU A 175 11.51 1.11 12.39
CA LEU A 175 11.74 -0.33 12.24
C LEU A 175 11.70 -0.72 10.75
N GLU A 176 12.35 -1.83 10.41
CA GLU A 176 12.39 -2.44 9.07
C GLU A 176 12.96 -1.57 7.94
N ARG A 177 13.51 -0.38 8.25
CA ARG A 177 14.18 0.52 7.31
C ARG A 177 13.37 0.68 6.01
N PRO A 178 12.18 1.31 6.07
CA PRO A 178 11.39 1.53 4.86
C PRO A 178 12.16 2.37 3.85
N ARG A 179 11.94 2.11 2.56
CA ARG A 179 12.33 3.08 1.53
C ARG A 179 11.50 4.34 1.72
N ALA A 180 12.14 5.49 1.78
CA ALA A 180 11.44 6.77 1.88
C ALA A 180 11.66 7.65 0.64
N TYR A 181 10.62 8.39 0.28
CA TYR A 181 10.70 9.45 -0.72
C TYR A 181 9.67 10.56 -0.47
N VAL A 182 10.03 11.78 -0.84
CA VAL A 182 9.14 12.93 -0.97
C VAL A 182 8.57 12.92 -2.38
N HIS A 183 7.26 12.80 -2.48
CA HIS A 183 6.55 12.93 -3.74
C HIS A 183 6.28 14.41 -4.01
N LEU A 184 7.00 14.98 -4.99
CA LEU A 184 6.94 16.41 -5.30
C LEU A 184 5.57 16.88 -5.77
N PRO A 185 4.85 16.15 -6.65
CA PRO A 185 3.53 16.56 -7.12
C PRO A 185 2.49 16.71 -6.00
N THR A 186 2.63 15.94 -4.91
CA THR A 186 1.62 15.92 -3.85
C THR A 186 2.12 16.36 -2.48
N ASN A 187 3.32 16.93 -2.37
CA ASN A 187 3.88 17.46 -1.13
C ASN A 187 3.74 16.49 0.06
N SER A 188 4.16 15.24 -0.12
CA SER A 188 4.00 14.18 0.89
C SER A 188 5.25 13.32 1.03
N LEU A 189 5.54 12.87 2.25
CA LEU A 189 6.54 11.82 2.49
C LEU A 189 5.84 10.46 2.39
N GLN A 190 6.43 9.53 1.65
CA GLN A 190 5.96 8.16 1.51
C GLN A 190 6.99 7.20 2.11
N LEU A 191 6.51 6.23 2.89
CA LEU A 191 7.31 5.13 3.45
C LEU A 191 6.84 3.82 2.83
N VAL A 192 7.74 3.15 2.12
CA VAL A 192 7.48 1.84 1.51
C VAL A 192 8.20 0.76 2.31
N TYR A 193 7.42 -0.10 2.94
CA TYR A 193 7.92 -1.27 3.67
C TYR A 193 7.90 -2.48 2.75
N HIS A 194 9.05 -3.12 2.58
CA HIS A 194 9.15 -4.34 1.80
C HIS A 194 8.80 -5.55 2.67
N MET A 195 7.93 -6.41 2.16
CA MET A 195 7.43 -7.58 2.87
C MET A 195 7.41 -8.82 2.00
N HIS A 196 7.46 -9.97 2.65
CA HIS A 196 7.20 -11.25 2.03
C HIS A 196 5.93 -11.84 2.61
N LEU A 197 4.99 -12.18 1.73
CA LEU A 197 3.78 -12.91 2.05
C LEU A 197 4.06 -14.41 1.91
N SER A 198 3.81 -15.15 2.98
CA SER A 198 3.80 -16.60 2.97
C SER A 198 2.45 -17.11 3.46
N VAL A 199 1.94 -18.14 2.77
CA VAL A 199 0.61 -18.70 3.00
C VAL A 199 0.74 -20.17 3.40
N PRO A 200 -0.22 -20.73 4.15
CA PRO A 200 -0.21 -22.14 4.48
C PRO A 200 -0.41 -22.96 3.21
N ARG A 201 -0.05 -24.24 3.25
CA ARG A 201 -0.32 -25.14 2.12
C ARG A 201 -1.83 -25.23 1.90
N CYS A 202 -2.29 -24.65 0.81
CA CYS A 202 -3.66 -24.68 0.33
C CYS A 202 -3.63 -24.70 -1.20
N ALA A 203 -4.61 -25.36 -1.81
CA ALA A 203 -4.70 -25.47 -3.27
C ALA A 203 -5.77 -24.54 -3.85
N ASP A 204 -6.57 -23.90 -2.99
CA ASP A 204 -7.82 -23.21 -3.29
C ASP A 204 -7.80 -21.75 -2.83
N LEU A 205 -6.61 -21.15 -2.72
CA LEU A 205 -6.42 -19.77 -2.27
C LEU A 205 -7.04 -18.77 -3.25
N SER A 206 -7.84 -17.84 -2.77
CA SER A 206 -8.19 -16.61 -3.49
C SER A 206 -7.56 -15.41 -2.79
N ALA A 207 -7.11 -14.43 -3.56
CA ALA A 207 -6.60 -13.16 -3.03
C ALA A 207 -7.52 -12.02 -3.50
N LEU A 208 -8.01 -11.24 -2.55
CA LEU A 208 -9.00 -10.19 -2.75
C LEU A 208 -8.50 -8.90 -2.09
N HIS A 209 -8.93 -7.78 -2.66
CA HIS A 209 -8.77 -6.45 -2.07
C HIS A 209 -10.14 -5.99 -1.58
N ALA A 210 -10.21 -5.47 -0.36
CA ALA A 210 -11.39 -4.74 0.10
C ALA A 210 -11.22 -3.27 -0.28
N ASP A 211 -12.10 -2.76 -1.13
CA ASP A 211 -12.09 -1.35 -1.52
C ASP A 211 -13.00 -0.56 -0.57
N GLU A 212 -12.56 0.64 -0.19
CA GLU A 212 -13.36 1.55 0.62
C GLU A 212 -13.93 2.66 -0.24
N SER A 213 -15.26 2.75 -0.28
CA SER A 213 -15.96 3.82 -0.97
C SER A 213 -16.86 4.61 -0.02
N LEU A 214 -16.97 5.92 -0.25
CA LEU A 214 -17.92 6.74 0.49
C LEU A 214 -19.31 6.57 -0.12
N ASP A 215 -20.26 6.08 0.67
CA ASP A 215 -21.65 6.02 0.25
C ASP A 215 -22.24 7.45 0.20
N PRO A 216 -22.63 7.95 -0.99
CA PRO A 216 -23.12 9.30 -1.15
C PRO A 216 -24.47 9.54 -0.45
N GLN A 217 -25.23 8.49 -0.13
CA GLN A 217 -26.53 8.60 0.54
C GLN A 217 -26.39 8.66 2.07
N SER A 218 -25.59 7.75 2.64
CA SER A 218 -25.42 7.68 4.10
C SER A 218 -24.25 8.51 4.63
N GLY A 219 -23.30 8.88 3.76
CA GLY A 219 -22.06 9.52 4.14
C GLY A 219 -21.14 8.61 4.97
N GLN A 220 -21.32 7.29 4.91
CA GLN A 220 -20.46 6.30 5.58
C GLN A 220 -19.43 5.74 4.60
N LEU A 221 -18.25 5.39 5.09
CA LEU A 221 -17.32 4.53 4.34
C LEU A 221 -17.87 3.12 4.34
N GLN A 222 -17.88 2.48 3.17
CA GLN A 222 -18.29 1.09 2.98
C GLN A 222 -17.09 0.33 2.45
N ALA A 223 -16.71 -0.71 3.17
CA ALA A 223 -15.74 -1.69 2.67
C ALA A 223 -16.49 -2.71 1.83
N GLU A 224 -16.04 -2.91 0.59
CA GLU A 224 -16.66 -3.80 -0.39
C GLU A 224 -15.69 -4.87 -0.88
N LEU A 225 -16.22 -6.08 -1.11
CA LEU A 225 -15.49 -7.18 -1.74
C LEU A 225 -16.17 -7.60 -3.04
N ASP A 226 -15.44 -7.67 -4.14
CA ASP A 226 -15.93 -8.23 -5.40
C ASP A 226 -15.11 -9.43 -5.89
N TRP A 227 -15.69 -10.62 -5.79
CA TRP A 227 -15.13 -11.86 -6.33
C TRP A 227 -15.16 -11.94 -7.87
N GLN A 228 -16.04 -11.17 -8.52
CA GLN A 228 -16.16 -11.21 -9.99
C GLN A 228 -15.13 -10.30 -10.65
N HIS A 229 -14.80 -9.19 -10.01
CA HIS A 229 -13.84 -8.21 -10.48
C HIS A 229 -12.84 -7.87 -9.36
N PRO A 230 -11.99 -8.84 -8.95
CA PRO A 230 -11.03 -8.60 -7.89
C PRO A 230 -10.05 -7.49 -8.29
N ASP A 231 -9.83 -6.56 -7.37
CA ASP A 231 -8.92 -5.43 -7.56
C ASP A 231 -7.49 -5.70 -7.09
N LEU A 232 -7.23 -6.89 -6.56
CA LEU A 232 -5.90 -7.38 -6.21
C LEU A 232 -5.28 -8.16 -7.38
N TYR A 233 -4.15 -7.66 -7.86
CA TYR A 233 -3.37 -8.23 -8.94
C TYR A 233 -2.03 -8.79 -8.44
N LEU A 234 -1.62 -9.90 -9.05
CA LEU A 234 -0.30 -10.50 -8.94
C LEU A 234 0.48 -10.14 -10.19
N ALA A 235 1.39 -9.18 -10.06
CA ALA A 235 2.33 -8.80 -11.10
C ALA A 235 3.53 -9.74 -11.09
N GLU A 236 3.75 -10.50 -12.17
CA GLU A 236 4.82 -11.49 -12.19
C GLU A 236 6.21 -10.84 -12.28
N LEU A 237 7.13 -11.42 -11.50
CA LEU A 237 8.53 -11.04 -11.43
C LEU A 237 9.40 -12.13 -12.06
N VAL A 238 10.39 -11.71 -12.84
CA VAL A 238 11.51 -12.53 -13.32
C VAL A 238 12.79 -11.81 -12.95
N ASP A 239 13.66 -12.48 -12.19
CA ASP A 239 14.89 -11.89 -11.65
C ASP A 239 14.66 -10.57 -10.85
N GLY A 240 13.50 -10.47 -10.19
CA GLY A 240 13.10 -9.32 -9.38
C GLY A 240 12.46 -8.16 -10.17
N GLU A 241 12.38 -8.27 -11.49
CA GLU A 241 11.80 -7.26 -12.38
C GLU A 241 10.44 -7.72 -12.92
N PHE A 242 9.53 -6.77 -13.15
CA PHE A 242 8.24 -7.06 -13.76
C PHE A 242 8.41 -7.57 -15.19
N ASN A 243 7.79 -8.71 -15.53
CA ASN A 243 7.82 -9.25 -16.89
C ASN A 243 6.66 -8.75 -17.79
N GLY A 244 5.78 -7.91 -17.24
CA GLY A 244 4.61 -7.35 -17.93
C GLY A 244 3.34 -8.20 -17.83
N GLN A 245 3.37 -9.37 -17.18
CA GLN A 245 2.19 -10.21 -16.96
C GLN A 245 1.50 -9.89 -15.63
N LEU A 246 0.17 -9.87 -15.67
CA LEU A 246 -0.71 -9.65 -14.52
C LEU A 246 -1.68 -10.80 -14.38
N PHE A 247 -1.95 -11.18 -13.13
CA PHE A 247 -2.88 -12.24 -12.79
C PHE A 247 -3.79 -11.81 -11.65
N THR A 248 -4.97 -12.41 -11.55
CA THR A 248 -5.71 -12.49 -10.29
C THR A 248 -5.63 -13.94 -9.79
N LEU A 249 -5.68 -14.14 -8.48
CA LEU A 249 -5.65 -15.46 -7.88
C LEU A 249 -7.04 -15.84 -7.37
N ILE A 250 -7.66 -16.83 -8.02
CA ILE A 250 -9.04 -17.25 -7.72
C ILE A 250 -9.05 -18.76 -7.51
N LYS A 251 -9.38 -19.21 -6.30
CA LYS A 251 -9.48 -20.64 -5.95
C LYS A 251 -8.25 -21.46 -6.36
N GLY A 252 -7.08 -20.87 -6.20
CA GLY A 252 -5.79 -21.43 -6.53
C GLY A 252 -5.34 -21.21 -7.96
N GLU A 253 -6.21 -20.75 -8.85
CA GLU A 253 -5.89 -20.55 -10.26
C GLU A 253 -5.41 -19.12 -10.53
N LEU A 254 -4.32 -19.00 -11.28
CA LEU A 254 -3.83 -17.72 -11.80
C LEU A 254 -4.59 -17.37 -13.07
N VAL A 255 -5.48 -16.39 -12.99
CA VAL A 255 -6.29 -15.92 -14.12
C VAL A 255 -5.61 -14.70 -14.72
N ALA A 256 -5.11 -14.82 -15.96
CA ALA A 256 -4.41 -13.74 -16.65
C ALA A 256 -5.31 -12.51 -16.85
N GLN A 257 -4.76 -11.33 -16.61
CA GLN A 257 -5.43 -10.04 -16.78
C GLN A 257 -4.72 -9.23 -17.85
N GLN A 258 -5.49 -8.54 -18.67
CA GLN A 258 -4.99 -7.61 -19.69
C GLN A 258 -5.68 -6.25 -19.50
N PRO A 259 -5.23 -5.46 -18.53
CA PRO A 259 -5.83 -4.16 -18.31
C PRO A 259 -5.41 -3.19 -19.43
N ASN A 260 -6.36 -2.34 -19.85
CA ASN A 260 -6.14 -1.39 -20.94
C ASN A 260 -5.31 -0.21 -20.44
N GLN A 261 -4.13 0.03 -21.02
CA GLN A 261 -3.27 1.18 -20.71
C GLN A 261 -3.05 1.41 -19.22
N VAL A 262 -2.30 0.50 -18.59
CA VAL A 262 -2.00 0.62 -17.17
C VAL A 262 -0.75 1.44 -16.93
N TYR A 263 -0.85 2.30 -15.92
CA TYR A 263 0.30 2.93 -15.29
C TYR A 263 0.56 2.27 -13.93
N LEU A 264 1.81 2.32 -13.50
CA LEU A 264 2.19 2.05 -12.11
C LEU A 264 2.18 3.37 -11.33
N SER A 265 1.83 3.33 -10.06
CA SER A 265 1.87 4.52 -9.20
C SER A 265 3.29 5.08 -9.02
N GLU A 266 3.41 6.27 -8.43
CA GLU A 266 4.67 6.97 -8.16
C GLU A 266 5.67 6.14 -7.35
N ALA A 267 5.19 5.15 -6.57
CA ALA A 267 6.04 4.26 -5.81
C ALA A 267 7.04 3.48 -6.70
N PHE A 268 6.72 3.29 -7.98
CA PHE A 268 7.56 2.61 -8.96
C PHE A 268 8.31 3.58 -9.89
N ALA A 269 8.07 4.88 -9.76
CA ALA A 269 8.77 5.88 -10.54
C ALA A 269 10.22 6.05 -10.08
N HIS A 270 11.03 6.66 -10.96
CA HIS A 270 12.44 6.86 -10.69
C HIS A 270 12.65 7.82 -9.52
N GLN A 271 13.39 7.37 -8.51
CA GLN A 271 13.75 8.18 -7.35
C GLN A 271 15.14 8.79 -7.52
N THR A 272 15.23 10.10 -7.35
CA THR A 272 16.51 10.83 -7.31
C THR A 272 16.76 11.34 -5.90
N GLY A 273 17.81 10.88 -5.22
CA GLY A 273 18.02 11.23 -3.82
C GLY A 273 16.81 10.80 -2.99
N TRP A 274 16.14 11.72 -2.32
CA TRP A 274 14.91 11.47 -1.57
C TRP A 274 13.64 11.85 -2.33
N VAL A 275 13.68 12.22 -3.61
CA VAL A 275 12.50 12.75 -4.30
C VAL A 275 12.03 11.85 -5.43
N VAL A 276 10.71 11.82 -5.62
CA VAL A 276 10.04 11.29 -6.80
C VAL A 276 9.24 12.43 -7.43
N ALA A 277 9.49 12.71 -8.71
CA ALA A 277 8.90 13.82 -9.45
C ALA A 277 7.73 13.39 -10.34
N ASP A 278 7.70 12.13 -10.77
CA ASP A 278 6.66 11.61 -11.65
C ASP A 278 5.44 11.15 -10.84
N GLU A 279 4.24 11.42 -11.37
CA GLU A 279 2.97 11.03 -10.74
C GLU A 279 2.60 9.56 -10.94
N HIS A 280 3.23 8.93 -11.93
CA HIS A 280 3.08 7.53 -12.31
C HIS A 280 4.20 7.16 -13.29
N CYS A 281 4.44 5.86 -13.50
CA CYS A 281 5.31 5.38 -14.58
C CYS A 281 4.58 4.35 -15.45
N ALA A 282 5.10 4.08 -16.64
CA ALA A 282 4.45 3.16 -17.57
C ALA A 282 4.51 1.71 -17.06
N TRP A 283 3.44 0.94 -17.28
CA TRP A 283 3.50 -0.50 -17.12
C TRP A 283 4.56 -1.09 -18.08
N PRO A 284 5.45 -1.96 -17.60
CA PRO A 284 6.46 -2.57 -18.45
C PRO A 284 5.79 -3.39 -19.55
N SER A 285 6.12 -3.07 -20.80
CA SER A 285 5.66 -3.86 -21.94
C SER A 285 6.27 -5.25 -21.86
N THR A 286 5.47 -6.29 -22.10
CA THR A 286 5.99 -7.63 -22.36
C THR A 286 6.98 -7.54 -23.53
N SER A 287 8.28 -7.67 -23.24
CA SER A 287 9.16 -8.14 -24.30
C SER A 287 8.69 -9.56 -24.59
N ALA A 288 8.12 -9.78 -25.76
CA ALA A 288 7.73 -11.11 -26.20
C ALA A 288 8.94 -12.02 -25.99
N ALA A 289 8.80 -13.02 -25.12
CA ALA A 289 9.76 -14.10 -25.08
C ALA A 289 9.86 -14.66 -26.52
N PRO A 290 11.09 -14.87 -27.04
CA PRO A 290 11.29 -15.35 -28.41
C PRO A 290 10.67 -16.73 -28.65
#